data_AF-A0A519TBN8-F1
#
_entry.id   AF-A0A519TBN8-F1
#
_cell.length_a   1.000
_cell.length_b   1.000
_cell.length_c   1.000
_cell.angle_alpha   90.00
_cell.angle_beta   90.00
_cell.angle_gamma   90.00
#
_symmetry.space_group_name_H-M   'P 1'
#
loop_
_entity.id
_entity.type
_entity.pdbx_description
1 polymer ?
#
loop_
_entity_poly.entity_id
_entity_poly.type
_entity_poly.pdbx_seq_one_letter_code
_entity_poly.pdbx_strand_id
1 'polypeptide(L)' 'MPIESEESHIRRKRVSWALGIVQDTPLAPCAYELGLLDKYVREQLSLDDVIILLEAREREIQVIKR' A
#
# COMPACT_ATOMS: atom_id res chain seq x y z
N MET A 1 4.97 24.69 -5.90
CA MET A 1 4.77 23.30 -5.44
C MET A 1 3.66 22.70 -6.27
N PRO A 2 3.77 21.45 -6.78
CA PRO A 2 2.61 20.82 -7.40
C PRO A 2 1.52 20.71 -6.34
N ILE A 3 0.34 21.19 -6.67
CA ILE A 3 -0.84 21.09 -5.81
C ILE A 3 -1.24 19.62 -5.88
N GLU A 4 -1.05 18.88 -4.77
CA GLU A 4 -1.56 17.51 -4.66
C GLU A 4 -3.06 17.50 -4.98
N SER A 5 -3.50 16.53 -5.77
CA SER A 5 -4.90 16.44 -6.16
C SER A 5 -5.80 16.21 -4.94
N GLU A 6 -7.09 16.50 -5.11
CA GLU A 6 -8.11 16.16 -4.11
C GLU A 6 -8.18 14.65 -3.86
N GLU A 7 -8.05 13.85 -4.92
CA GLU A 7 -8.03 12.39 -4.85
C GLU A 7 -6.83 11.87 -4.04
N SER A 8 -5.64 12.43 -4.25
CA SER A 8 -4.43 12.10 -3.47
C SER A 8 -4.61 12.39 -1.98
N HIS A 9 -5.25 13.52 -1.65
CA HIS A 9 -5.59 13.85 -0.25
C HIS A 9 -6.56 12.84 0.37
N ILE A 10 -7.60 12.44 -0.37
CA ILE A 10 -8.57 11.44 0.08
C ILE A 10 -7.89 10.09 0.32
N ARG A 11 -7.05 9.64 -0.62
CA ARG A 11 -6.28 8.40 -0.50
C ARG A 11 -5.36 8.43 0.71
N ARG A 12 -4.62 9.53 0.91
CA ARG A 12 -3.73 9.69 2.07
C ARG A 12 -4.49 9.56 3.39
N LYS A 13 -5.65 10.20 3.52
CA LYS A 13 -6.47 10.09 4.73
C LYS A 13 -6.93 8.66 4.98
N ARG A 14 -7.40 7.95 3.94
CA ARG A 14 -7.83 6.55 4.04
C ARG A 14 -6.68 5.63 4.45
N VAL A 15 -5.52 5.76 3.81
CA VAL A 15 -4.32 4.98 4.14
C VAL A 15 -3.87 5.28 5.57
N SER A 16 -3.78 6.54 5.97
CA SER A 16 -3.38 6.91 7.34
C SER A 16 -4.33 6.35 8.39
N TRP A 17 -5.64 6.37 8.14
CA TRP A 17 -6.63 5.77 9.04
C TRP A 17 -6.43 4.25 9.13
N ALA A 18 -6.29 3.56 8.00
CA ALA A 18 -6.07 2.13 7.97
C ALA A 18 -4.78 1.71 8.68
N LEU A 19 -3.68 2.45 8.48
CA LEU A 19 -2.41 2.23 9.17
C LEU A 19 -2.55 2.40 10.69
N GLY A 20 -3.32 3.39 11.15
CA GLY A 20 -3.58 3.59 12.56
C GLY A 20 -4.34 2.43 13.23
N ILE A 21 -5.18 1.71 12.48
CA ILE A 21 -5.89 0.52 13.00
C ILE A 21 -4.94 -0.65 13.20
N VAL A 22 -3.97 -0.82 12.31
CA VAL A 22 -3.10 -2.00 12.27
C VAL A 22 -1.73 -1.80 12.92
N GLN A 23 -1.39 -0.59 13.37
CA GLN A 23 -0.05 -0.18 13.80
C GLN A 23 0.61 -1.10 14.83
N ASP A 24 -0.16 -1.67 15.77
CA ASP A 24 0.34 -2.56 16.82
C ASP A 24 -0.12 -4.02 16.64
N THR A 25 -0.40 -4.40 15.40
CA THR A 25 -0.89 -5.74 15.06
C THR A 25 0.09 -6.47 14.14
N PRO A 26 0.01 -7.81 14.06
CA PRO A 26 0.75 -8.56 13.04
C PRO A 26 0.36 -8.22 11.60
N LEU A 27 -0.72 -7.46 11.39
CA LEU A 27 -1.17 -6.95 10.10
C LEU A 27 -0.53 -5.60 9.75
N ALA A 28 0.34 -5.05 10.60
CA ALA A 28 1.09 -3.84 10.29
C ALA A 28 1.91 -4.06 9.00
N PRO A 29 1.74 -3.21 7.98
CA PRO A 29 2.41 -3.43 6.71
C PRO A 29 3.92 -3.26 6.82
N CYS A 30 4.64 -4.11 6.11
CA CYS A 30 6.09 -4.04 5.96
C CYS A 30 6.50 -2.92 4.99
N ALA A 31 7.81 -2.66 4.89
CA ALA A 31 8.36 -1.59 4.06
C ALA A 31 7.94 -1.66 2.57
N TYR A 32 7.77 -2.87 2.02
CA TYR A 32 7.30 -3.03 0.64
C TYR A 32 5.85 -2.60 0.46
N GLU A 33 4.97 -3.05 1.35
CA GLU A 33 3.55 -2.72 1.35
C GLU A 33 3.35 -1.21 1.53
N LEU A 34 4.10 -0.60 2.45
CA LEU A 34 4.13 0.86 2.62
C LEU A 34 4.55 1.59 1.34
N GLY A 35 5.52 1.06 0.61
CA GLY A 35 5.95 1.62 -0.68
C GLY A 35 4.87 1.55 -1.77
N LEU A 36 4.07 0.48 -1.79
CA LEU A 36 2.93 0.38 -2.71
C LEU A 36 1.81 1.35 -2.33
N LEU A 37 1.52 1.48 -1.04
CA LEU A 37 0.52 2.43 -0.54
C LEU A 37 0.91 3.89 -0.82
N ASP A 38 2.19 4.26 -0.71
CA ASP A 38 2.67 5.60 -1.09
C ASP A 38 2.48 5.87 -2.59
N LYS A 39 2.78 4.90 -3.46
CA LYS A 39 2.52 5.01 -4.90
C LYS A 39 1.02 5.14 -5.22
N TYR A 40 0.16 4.41 -4.51
CA TYR A 40 -1.29 4.54 -4.63
C TYR A 40 -1.78 5.93 -4.21
N VAL A 41 -1.26 6.47 -3.09
CA VAL A 41 -1.58 7.83 -2.62
C VAL A 41 -1.15 8.88 -3.65
N ARG A 42 -0.02 8.68 -4.31
CA ARG A 42 0.50 9.57 -5.38
C ARG A 42 -0.16 9.35 -6.74
N GLU A 43 -1.21 8.53 -6.81
CA GLU A 43 -1.91 8.18 -8.06
C GLU A 43 -1.02 7.53 -9.12
N GLN A 44 0.13 6.99 -8.72
CA GLN A 44 1.03 6.25 -9.59
C GLN A 44 0.59 4.79 -9.78
N LEU A 45 -0.26 4.29 -8.87
CA LEU A 45 -0.89 2.99 -8.93
C LEU A 45 -2.40 3.13 -8.65
N SER A 46 -3.18 2.27 -9.28
CA SER A 46 -4.56 1.99 -8.86
C SER A 46 -4.56 1.03 -7.67
N LEU A 47 -5.72 0.83 -7.03
CA LEU A 47 -5.85 -0.16 -5.98
C LEU A 47 -5.67 -1.59 -6.52
N ASP A 48 -6.16 -1.85 -7.74
CA ASP A 48 -6.01 -3.14 -8.40
C ASP A 48 -4.53 -3.47 -8.67
N ASP A 49 -3.73 -2.48 -9.10
CA ASP A 49 -2.29 -2.66 -9.29
C ASP A 49 -1.58 -3.02 -7.97
N VAL A 50 -1.98 -2.37 -6.86
CA VAL A 50 -1.43 -2.70 -5.53
C VAL A 50 -1.75 -4.15 -5.17
N ILE A 51 -2.99 -4.60 -5.36
CA ILE A 51 -3.40 -5.98 -5.07
C ILE A 51 -2.59 -6.97 -5.90
N ILE A 52 -2.48 -6.75 -7.21
CA ILE A 52 -1.70 -7.61 -8.12
C ILE A 52 -0.23 -7.72 -7.67
N LEU A 53 0.39 -6.60 -7.28
CA LEU A 53 1.78 -6.57 -6.82
C LEU A 53 1.99 -7.25 -5.45
N LEU A 54 0.97 -7.27 -4.60
CA LEU A 54 1.00 -8.01 -3.33
C LEU A 54 0.86 -9.51 -3.56
N GLU A 55 -0.10 -9.92 -4.39
CA GLU A 55 -0.29 -11.33 -4.75
C GLU A 55 0.94 -11.93 -5.44
N ALA A 56 1.57 -11.18 -6.34
CA ALA A 56 2.79 -11.61 -7.01
C ALA A 56 3.91 -11.88 -6.00
N ARG A 57 4.11 -10.95 -5.05
CA ARG A 57 5.12 -11.10 -4.00
C ARG A 57 4.82 -12.26 -3.05
N GLU A 58 3.56 -12.48 -2.70
CA GLU A 58 3.18 -13.61 -1.87
C GLU A 58 3.55 -14.94 -2.54
N ARG A 59 3.28 -15.08 -3.84
CA ARG A 59 3.67 -16.26 -4.62
C ARG A 59 5.18 -16.48 -4.61
N GLU A 60 5.99 -15.43 -4.79
CA GLU A 60 7.46 -15.53 -4.74
C GLU A 60 7.95 -16.02 -3.36
N ILE A 61 7.40 -15.48 -2.27
CA ILE A 61 7.75 -15.89 -0.90
C ILE A 61 7.37 -17.35 -0.65
N GLN A 62 6.22 -17.81 -1.17
CA GLN A 62 5.80 -19.20 -1.04
C GLN A 62 6.69 -20.17 -1.83
N VAL A 63 7.22 -19.75 -2.99
CA VAL A 63 8.14 -20.57 -3.79
C VAL A 63 9.48 -20.78 -3.07
N ILE A 64 10.02 -19.74 -2.41
CA ILE A 64 11.31 -19.81 -1.71
C ILE A 64 11.26 -20.70 -0.45
N LYS A 65 10.07 -20.91 0.12
CA LYS A 65 9.87 -21.72 1.34
C LYS A 65 9.67 -23.22 1.07
N ARG A 66 9.73 -23.67 -0.18
CA ARG A 66 9.65 -25.09 -0.59
C ARG A 66 11.03 -25.67 -0.85
#